data_AF-A0A954NMR4-F1
#
_entry.id   AF-A0A954NMR4-F1
#
_cell.length_a   1.000
_cell.length_b   1.000
_cell.length_c   1.000
_cell.angle_alpha   90.00
_cell.angle_beta   90.00
_cell.angle_gamma   90.00
#
_symmetry.space_group_name_H-M   'P 1'
#
loop_
_entity.id
_entity.type
_entity.pdbx_description
1 polymer ?
#
loop_
_entity_poly.entity_id
_entity_poly.type
_entity_poly.pdbx_seq_one_letter_code
_entity_poly.pdbx_strand_id
1 'polypeptide(L)'
;LPSLLWFAVGERMSQGNNDLLRGIALGEGSAIPQLRDYAMWYGPQVSDAGRSRVLELLTTASPEEQRRRLLLMADGLAGRRGLAMPAEWSVVGPVLYASDDPAIRNAAWSLGAIFADIDLFAQMRETLRSNATVDAKAQALAILAYDSSELDENAYLPLLDEPGLRERVLPMLRRASSIRVAQSLLEHLPNWEGRLREQTLEILCGRVAWANELLTAIEDERVSRELLTAYYARQMASLGDDGLNERLASIWGRLGSSSEEKLAEIERLATAYTEAPLWAYDQGAGRVHFQKLCANCHTATETQARIGPQLEGTGSKGVHYILENVIDPNAVVGKDFQATIIETIEGRAVTGVIVDENETAVTIRTSTDTEVIPVDDIDRRAVSPNSFMPEGILEPLNDRERIELLKYLMGL
;
A
#
# COMPACT_ATOMS: atom_id res chain seq x y z
N LEU A 1 -37.16 -27.02 5.85
CA LEU A 1 -37.75 -26.72 7.18
C LEU A 1 -36.78 -25.99 8.11
N PRO A 2 -35.53 -26.42 8.33
CA PRO A 2 -34.62 -25.74 9.26
C PRO A 2 -34.34 -24.27 8.93
N SER A 3 -34.11 -23.94 7.65
CA SER A 3 -33.89 -22.55 7.23
C SER A 3 -35.12 -21.66 7.42
N LEU A 4 -36.33 -22.18 7.19
CA LEU A 4 -37.58 -21.45 7.41
C LEU A 4 -37.77 -21.10 8.89
N LEU A 5 -37.52 -22.08 9.78
CA LEU A 5 -37.56 -21.88 11.22
C LEU A 5 -36.48 -20.89 11.66
N TRP A 6 -35.28 -20.98 11.08
CA TRP A 6 -34.19 -20.06 11.36
C TRP A 6 -34.54 -18.62 11.01
N PHE A 7 -35.06 -18.35 9.81
CA PHE A 7 -35.41 -16.98 9.42
C PHE A 7 -36.44 -16.36 10.37
N ALA A 8 -37.44 -17.14 10.81
CA ALA A 8 -38.42 -16.67 11.78
C ALA A 8 -37.80 -16.37 13.17
N VAL A 9 -36.88 -17.22 13.65
CA VAL A 9 -36.24 -17.04 14.96
C VAL A 9 -35.20 -15.91 14.93
N GLY A 10 -34.34 -15.88 13.91
CA GLY A 10 -33.29 -14.87 13.74
C GLY A 10 -33.85 -13.45 13.63
N GLU A 11 -34.95 -13.26 12.89
CA GLU A 11 -35.64 -11.97 12.81
C GLU A 11 -36.15 -11.48 14.17
N ARG A 12 -36.58 -12.39 15.04
CA ARG A 12 -37.01 -12.04 16.41
C ARG A 12 -35.82 -11.76 17.33
N MET A 13 -34.73 -12.51 17.18
CA MET A 13 -33.52 -12.31 17.97
C MET A 13 -32.92 -10.91 17.80
N SER A 14 -33.12 -10.24 16.66
CA SER A 14 -32.62 -8.87 16.43
C SER A 14 -33.46 -7.76 17.08
N GLN A 15 -34.64 -8.07 17.63
CA GLN A 15 -35.57 -7.06 18.17
C GLN A 15 -35.23 -6.59 19.60
N GLY A 16 -34.32 -7.27 20.29
CA GLY A 16 -33.84 -6.87 21.61
C GLY A 16 -33.25 -8.01 22.42
N ASN A 17 -32.56 -7.68 23.52
CA ASN A 17 -31.81 -8.67 24.32
C ASN A 17 -32.69 -9.79 24.89
N ASN A 18 -33.94 -9.52 25.26
CA ASN A 18 -34.82 -10.57 25.78
C ASN A 18 -35.15 -11.62 24.72
N ASP A 19 -35.50 -11.20 23.50
CA ASP A 19 -35.82 -12.11 22.40
C ASP A 19 -34.56 -12.79 21.86
N LEU A 20 -33.41 -12.10 21.89
CA LEU A 20 -32.10 -12.69 21.61
C LEU A 20 -31.80 -13.88 22.53
N LEU A 21 -31.87 -13.67 23.85
CA LEU A 21 -31.57 -14.71 24.84
C LEU A 21 -32.56 -15.88 24.74
N ARG A 22 -33.84 -15.61 24.47
CA ARG A 22 -34.85 -16.65 24.19
C ARG A 22 -34.52 -17.44 22.92
N GLY A 23 -34.10 -16.76 21.86
CA GLY A 23 -33.70 -17.41 20.61
C GLY A 23 -32.48 -18.30 20.78
N ILE A 24 -31.48 -17.86 21.55
CA ILE A 24 -30.30 -18.69 21.90
C ILE A 24 -30.74 -19.94 22.68
N ALA A 25 -31.60 -19.78 23.69
CA ALA A 25 -32.11 -20.91 24.48
C ALA A 25 -32.96 -21.89 23.64
N LEU A 26 -33.78 -21.38 22.72
CA LEU A 26 -34.55 -22.21 21.77
C LEU A 26 -33.63 -22.99 20.84
N GLY A 27 -32.58 -22.34 20.33
CA GLY A 27 -31.55 -22.98 19.52
C GLY A 27 -30.89 -24.11 20.28
N GLU A 28 -30.39 -23.84 21.48
CA GLU A 28 -29.72 -24.82 22.35
C GLU A 28 -30.58 -26.06 22.64
N GLY A 29 -31.86 -25.87 22.99
CA GLY A 29 -32.79 -26.96 23.28
C GLY A 29 -33.31 -27.70 22.04
N SER A 30 -32.93 -27.28 20.83
CA SER A 30 -33.47 -27.84 19.59
C SER A 30 -32.86 -29.19 19.24
N ALA A 31 -33.72 -30.16 18.91
CA ALA A 31 -33.29 -31.43 18.32
C ALA A 31 -32.62 -31.23 16.93
N ILE A 32 -32.90 -30.12 16.25
CA ILE A 32 -32.37 -29.82 14.90
C ILE A 32 -30.94 -29.24 15.03
N PRO A 33 -29.89 -29.95 14.58
CA PRO A 33 -28.50 -29.50 14.73
C PRO A 33 -28.22 -28.12 14.10
N GLN A 34 -28.84 -27.82 12.96
CA GLN A 34 -28.64 -26.53 12.27
C GLN A 34 -29.16 -25.35 13.10
N LEU A 35 -30.28 -25.52 13.82
CA LEU A 35 -30.82 -24.44 14.65
C LEU A 35 -29.96 -24.20 15.89
N ARG A 36 -29.35 -25.26 16.44
CA ARG A 36 -28.33 -25.13 17.49
C ARG A 36 -27.16 -24.30 17.00
N ASP A 37 -26.62 -24.61 15.83
CA ASP A 37 -25.44 -23.94 15.30
C ASP A 37 -25.70 -22.48 14.94
N TYR A 38 -26.81 -22.21 14.26
CA TYR A 38 -27.17 -20.85 13.87
C TYR A 38 -27.39 -19.93 15.08
N ALA A 39 -27.96 -20.45 16.17
CA ALA A 39 -28.10 -19.68 17.40
C ALA A 39 -26.75 -19.29 18.02
N MET A 40 -25.78 -20.22 18.05
CA MET A 40 -24.42 -19.96 18.57
C MET A 40 -23.61 -19.05 17.65
N TRP A 41 -23.84 -19.13 16.34
CA TRP A 41 -23.18 -18.29 15.33
C TRP A 41 -23.75 -16.86 15.30
N TYR A 42 -25.07 -16.70 15.35
CA TYR A 42 -25.74 -15.40 15.20
C TYR A 42 -25.82 -14.63 16.52
N GLY A 43 -26.05 -15.33 17.64
CA GLY A 43 -26.22 -14.69 18.95
C GLY A 43 -25.13 -13.67 19.31
N PRO A 44 -23.84 -14.02 19.18
CA PRO A 44 -22.71 -13.13 19.45
C PRO A 44 -22.66 -11.88 18.54
N GLN A 45 -23.27 -11.93 17.36
CA GLN A 45 -23.25 -10.83 16.39
C GLN A 45 -24.21 -9.70 16.77
N VAL A 46 -25.32 -10.04 17.46
CA VAL A 46 -26.44 -9.14 17.71
C VAL A 46 -26.15 -8.14 18.82
N SER A 47 -25.64 -8.58 19.97
CA SER A 47 -25.36 -7.69 21.11
C SER A 47 -24.34 -8.28 22.09
N ASP A 48 -23.88 -7.46 23.05
CA ASP A 48 -23.02 -7.91 24.16
C ASP A 48 -23.68 -9.02 24.98
N ALA A 49 -24.99 -8.92 25.23
CA ALA A 49 -25.73 -9.95 25.95
C ALA A 49 -25.70 -11.30 25.21
N GLY A 50 -25.74 -11.29 23.87
CA GLY A 50 -25.59 -12.50 23.07
C GLY A 50 -24.19 -13.11 23.17
N ARG A 51 -23.15 -12.26 23.18
CA ARG A 51 -21.75 -12.70 23.37
C ARG A 51 -21.54 -13.35 24.73
N SER A 52 -21.92 -12.68 25.81
CA SER A 52 -21.82 -13.23 27.16
C SER A 52 -22.61 -14.53 27.29
N ARG A 53 -23.83 -14.61 26.73
CA ARG A 53 -24.62 -15.84 26.81
C ARG A 53 -23.95 -17.03 26.12
N VAL A 54 -23.38 -16.84 24.93
CA VAL A 54 -22.68 -17.94 24.23
C VAL A 54 -21.41 -18.35 24.99
N LEU A 55 -20.70 -17.41 25.62
CA LEU A 55 -19.54 -17.72 26.46
C LEU A 55 -19.90 -18.48 27.74
N GLU A 56 -20.97 -18.09 28.44
CA GLU A 56 -21.49 -18.86 29.58
C GLU A 56 -21.76 -20.32 29.17
N LEU A 57 -22.46 -20.50 28.05
CA LEU A 57 -22.77 -21.82 27.50
C LEU A 57 -21.52 -22.61 27.11
N LEU A 58 -20.46 -21.94 26.65
CA LEU A 58 -19.19 -22.59 26.37
C LEU A 58 -18.59 -23.15 27.67
N THR A 59 -18.57 -22.41 28.77
CA THR A 59 -17.95 -22.87 30.03
C THR A 59 -18.58 -24.11 30.64
N THR A 60 -19.87 -24.36 30.39
CA THR A 60 -20.60 -25.51 30.95
C THR A 60 -20.72 -26.71 30.00
N ALA A 61 -20.20 -26.61 28.78
CA ALA A 61 -20.34 -27.64 27.75
C ALA A 61 -19.30 -28.78 27.88
N SER A 62 -19.62 -29.93 27.31
CA SER A 62 -18.65 -31.01 27.04
C SER A 62 -17.52 -30.52 26.12
N PRO A 63 -16.32 -31.15 26.13
CA PRO A 63 -15.20 -30.73 25.29
C PRO A 63 -15.53 -30.64 23.79
N GLU A 64 -16.33 -31.57 23.26
CA GLU A 64 -16.75 -31.56 21.85
C GLU A 64 -17.64 -30.35 21.53
N GLU A 65 -18.64 -30.09 22.36
CA GLU A 65 -19.54 -28.94 22.24
C GLU A 65 -18.81 -27.61 22.49
N GLN A 66 -17.84 -27.56 23.42
CA GLN A 66 -16.98 -26.40 23.63
C GLN A 66 -16.25 -26.03 22.35
N ARG A 67 -15.58 -27.02 21.73
CA ARG A 67 -14.88 -26.84 20.47
C ARG A 67 -15.82 -26.32 19.38
N ARG A 68 -17.00 -26.93 19.22
CA ARG A 68 -17.97 -26.51 18.19
C ARG A 68 -18.52 -25.10 18.44
N ARG A 69 -18.91 -24.78 19.67
CA ARG A 69 -19.44 -23.45 20.06
C ARG A 69 -18.40 -22.36 19.84
N LEU A 70 -17.15 -22.60 20.23
CA LEU A 70 -16.04 -21.67 20.02
C LEU A 70 -15.82 -21.36 18.53
N LEU A 71 -15.79 -22.40 17.69
CA LEU A 71 -15.60 -22.25 16.25
C LEU A 71 -16.75 -21.48 15.59
N LEU A 72 -18.00 -21.76 15.98
CA LEU A 72 -19.18 -21.04 15.47
C LEU A 72 -19.16 -19.57 15.89
N MET A 73 -18.76 -19.29 17.13
CA MET A 73 -18.64 -17.92 17.64
C MET A 73 -17.52 -17.16 16.92
N ALA A 74 -16.36 -17.79 16.71
CA ALA A 74 -15.25 -17.20 15.96
C ALA A 74 -15.63 -16.91 14.50
N ASP A 75 -16.33 -17.84 13.84
CA ASP A 75 -16.85 -17.65 12.49
C ASP A 75 -17.89 -16.52 12.43
N GLY A 76 -18.84 -16.50 13.36
CA GLY A 76 -19.88 -15.46 13.42
C GLY A 76 -19.32 -14.05 13.66
N LEU A 77 -18.20 -13.94 14.37
CA LEU A 77 -17.54 -12.67 14.63
C LEU A 77 -16.40 -12.35 13.65
N ALA A 78 -16.14 -13.21 12.66
CA ALA A 78 -15.06 -13.01 11.70
C ALA A 78 -15.17 -11.64 11.00
N GLY A 79 -14.05 -10.92 10.93
CA GLY A 79 -13.98 -9.58 10.33
C GLY A 79 -14.46 -8.43 11.23
N ARG A 80 -15.05 -8.70 12.40
CA ARG A 80 -15.35 -7.66 13.40
C ARG A 80 -14.07 -7.20 14.08
N ARG A 81 -14.06 -6.00 14.66
CA ARG A 81 -12.92 -5.42 15.39
C ARG A 81 -13.41 -4.56 16.55
N GLY A 82 -12.63 -4.48 17.62
CA GLY A 82 -12.86 -3.57 18.74
C GLY A 82 -14.19 -3.78 19.46
N LEU A 83 -14.67 -5.03 19.53
CA LEU A 83 -15.85 -5.33 20.33
C LEU A 83 -15.48 -5.27 21.81
N ALA A 84 -16.41 -4.81 22.66
CA ALA A 84 -16.21 -4.85 24.10
C ALA A 84 -15.98 -6.29 24.55
N MET A 85 -14.88 -6.51 25.28
CA MET A 85 -14.54 -7.82 25.83
C MET A 85 -15.60 -8.25 26.85
N PRO A 86 -16.24 -9.41 26.67
CA PRO A 86 -17.13 -9.97 27.69
C PRO A 86 -16.36 -10.29 28.97
N ALA A 87 -16.97 -10.08 30.13
CA ALA A 87 -16.33 -10.29 31.43
C ALA A 87 -15.87 -11.75 31.63
N GLU A 88 -16.59 -12.70 31.03
CA GLU A 88 -16.27 -14.13 31.07
C GLU A 88 -14.98 -14.44 30.29
N TRP A 89 -14.65 -13.64 29.28
CA TRP A 89 -13.53 -13.89 28.39
C TRP A 89 -12.18 -13.76 29.10
N SER A 90 -12.04 -12.83 30.05
CA SER A 90 -10.77 -12.65 30.79
C SER A 90 -10.36 -13.88 31.61
N VAL A 91 -11.31 -14.78 31.91
CA VAL A 91 -11.04 -16.03 32.61
C VAL A 91 -10.85 -17.18 31.62
N VAL A 92 -11.69 -17.25 30.59
CA VAL A 92 -11.72 -18.39 29.66
C VAL A 92 -10.65 -18.28 28.57
N GLY A 93 -10.39 -17.06 28.07
CA GLY A 93 -9.43 -16.78 27.00
C GLY A 93 -8.04 -17.38 27.25
N PRO A 94 -7.38 -17.07 28.39
CA PRO A 94 -6.05 -17.59 28.69
C PRO A 94 -5.95 -19.12 28.66
N VAL A 95 -7.00 -19.82 29.12
CA VAL A 95 -7.06 -21.29 29.09
C VAL A 95 -7.16 -21.79 27.65
N LEU A 96 -7.98 -21.15 26.81
CA LEU A 96 -8.14 -21.53 25.41
C LEU A 96 -6.92 -21.19 24.55
N TYR A 97 -6.17 -20.13 24.87
CA TYR A 97 -4.91 -19.77 24.19
C TYR A 97 -3.83 -20.83 24.38
N ALA A 98 -3.87 -21.55 25.51
CA ALA A 98 -2.94 -22.62 25.84
C ALA A 98 -3.42 -24.01 25.38
N SER A 99 -4.56 -24.11 24.68
CA SER A 99 -5.11 -25.39 24.21
C SER A 99 -4.14 -26.12 23.26
N ASP A 100 -3.99 -27.43 23.44
CA ASP A 100 -3.23 -28.29 22.52
C ASP A 100 -3.93 -28.44 21.15
N ASP A 101 -5.27 -28.40 21.11
CA ASP A 101 -6.04 -28.41 19.85
C ASP A 101 -5.81 -27.10 19.08
N PRO A 102 -5.17 -27.14 17.89
CA PRO A 102 -4.89 -25.95 17.09
C PRO A 102 -6.16 -25.20 16.65
N ALA A 103 -7.28 -25.92 16.44
CA ALA A 103 -8.52 -25.29 16.03
C ALA A 103 -9.12 -24.44 17.16
N ILE A 104 -9.09 -24.97 18.39
CA ILE A 104 -9.52 -24.22 19.59
C ILE A 104 -8.62 -23.01 19.80
N ARG A 105 -7.30 -23.23 19.79
CA ARG A 105 -6.31 -22.17 20.02
C ARG A 105 -6.43 -21.03 19.00
N ASN A 106 -6.51 -21.34 17.72
CA ASN A 106 -6.64 -20.34 16.65
C ASN A 106 -7.97 -19.57 16.71
N ALA A 107 -9.07 -20.25 17.02
CA ALA A 107 -10.37 -19.61 17.21
C ALA A 107 -10.36 -18.67 18.41
N ALA A 108 -9.74 -19.11 19.52
CA ALA A 108 -9.58 -18.29 20.71
C ALA A 108 -8.71 -17.05 20.42
N TRP A 109 -7.55 -17.20 19.78
CA TRP A 109 -6.72 -16.07 19.39
C TRP A 109 -7.46 -15.07 18.50
N SER A 110 -8.27 -15.56 17.55
CA SER A 110 -9.09 -14.69 16.69
C SER A 110 -10.12 -13.90 17.50
N LEU A 111 -10.82 -14.56 18.43
CA LEU A 111 -11.79 -13.91 19.32
C LEU A 111 -11.13 -12.92 20.28
N GLY A 112 -9.99 -13.27 20.87
CA GLY A 112 -9.21 -12.36 21.71
C GLY A 112 -8.78 -11.10 20.96
N ALA A 113 -8.34 -11.26 19.72
CA ALA A 113 -8.00 -10.13 18.84
C ALA A 113 -9.22 -9.22 18.59
N ILE A 114 -10.39 -9.80 18.33
CA ILE A 114 -11.66 -9.07 18.13
C ILE A 114 -12.07 -8.31 19.40
N PHE A 115 -11.84 -8.90 20.58
CA PHE A 115 -12.12 -8.32 21.89
C PHE A 115 -11.05 -7.37 22.40
N ALA A 116 -9.99 -7.14 21.61
CA ALA A 116 -8.83 -6.33 22.00
C ALA A 116 -8.20 -6.78 23.34
N ASP A 117 -8.07 -8.09 23.53
CA ASP A 117 -7.47 -8.69 24.72
C ASP A 117 -5.98 -8.32 24.84
N ILE A 118 -5.67 -7.50 25.85
CA ILE A 118 -4.33 -6.94 26.07
C ILE A 118 -3.31 -8.01 26.47
N ASP A 119 -3.73 -9.06 27.17
CA ASP A 119 -2.85 -10.13 27.62
C ASP A 119 -2.48 -11.03 26.45
N LEU A 120 -3.43 -11.28 25.54
CA LEU A 120 -3.16 -11.94 24.27
C LEU A 120 -2.14 -11.13 23.45
N PHE A 121 -2.34 -9.82 23.29
CA PHE A 121 -1.39 -9.00 22.53
C PHE A 121 0.00 -8.98 23.18
N ALA A 122 0.09 -8.94 24.50
CA ALA A 122 1.37 -9.06 25.20
C ALA A 122 2.06 -10.40 24.91
N GLN A 123 1.31 -11.52 24.94
CA GLN A 123 1.82 -12.85 24.59
C GLN A 123 2.29 -12.92 23.13
N MET A 124 1.55 -12.32 22.20
CA MET A 124 1.93 -12.30 20.79
C MET A 124 3.21 -11.48 20.56
N ARG A 125 3.38 -10.34 21.24
CA ARG A 125 4.64 -9.56 21.18
C ARG A 125 5.81 -10.34 21.74
N GLU A 126 5.61 -11.11 22.80
CA GLU A 126 6.66 -11.99 23.33
C GLU A 126 7.04 -13.10 22.33
N THR A 127 6.05 -13.63 21.60
CA THR A 127 6.31 -14.57 20.50
C THR A 127 7.22 -13.95 19.44
N LEU A 128 7.02 -12.68 19.08
CA LEU A 128 7.89 -11.97 18.13
C LEU A 128 9.34 -11.87 18.61
N ARG A 129 9.55 -11.65 19.92
CA ARG A 129 10.88 -11.53 20.56
C ARG A 129 11.60 -12.86 20.75
N SER A 130 10.85 -13.94 20.84
CA SER A 130 11.41 -15.28 21.08
C SER A 130 12.07 -15.89 19.84
N ASN A 131 12.72 -17.04 20.01
CA ASN A 131 13.21 -17.90 18.93
C ASN A 131 12.10 -18.76 18.28
N ALA A 132 10.86 -18.30 18.29
CA ALA A 132 9.75 -18.97 17.62
C ALA A 132 9.97 -19.07 16.11
N THR A 133 9.30 -20.03 15.47
CA THR A 133 9.39 -20.22 14.01
C THR A 133 8.80 -19.03 13.26
N VAL A 134 9.23 -18.83 12.01
CA VAL A 134 8.69 -17.80 11.11
C VAL A 134 7.16 -17.90 11.02
N ASP A 135 6.60 -19.10 10.92
CA ASP A 135 5.14 -19.30 10.87
C ASP A 135 4.44 -18.84 12.15
N ALA A 136 5.03 -19.13 13.32
CA ALA A 136 4.48 -18.70 14.60
C ALA A 136 4.53 -17.17 14.74
N LYS A 137 5.64 -16.53 14.34
CA LYS A 137 5.75 -15.06 14.32
C LYS A 137 4.79 -14.43 13.30
N ALA A 138 4.63 -15.04 12.13
CA ALA A 138 3.69 -14.60 11.11
C ALA A 138 2.23 -14.67 11.60
N GLN A 139 1.89 -15.70 12.37
CA GLN A 139 0.59 -15.81 13.02
C GLN A 139 0.41 -14.75 14.12
N ALA A 140 1.43 -14.53 14.96
CA ALA A 140 1.41 -13.48 15.97
C ALA A 140 1.20 -12.08 15.36
N LEU A 141 1.88 -11.78 14.24
CA LEU A 141 1.66 -10.54 13.48
C LEU A 141 0.22 -10.41 12.97
N ALA A 142 -0.40 -11.49 12.50
CA ALA A 142 -1.79 -11.47 12.05
C ALA A 142 -2.78 -11.15 13.18
N ILE A 143 -2.50 -11.64 14.40
CA ILE A 143 -3.28 -11.30 15.60
C ILE A 143 -3.03 -9.84 16.02
N LEU A 144 -1.77 -9.41 16.05
CA LEU A 144 -1.38 -8.04 16.41
C LEU A 144 -1.83 -6.97 15.40
N ALA A 145 -2.27 -7.37 14.20
CA ALA A 145 -2.92 -6.44 13.27
C ALA A 145 -4.25 -5.87 13.78
N TYR A 146 -4.86 -6.50 14.81
CA TYR A 146 -6.06 -6.01 15.50
C TYR A 146 -5.74 -5.10 16.68
N ASP A 147 -4.52 -5.14 17.18
CA ASP A 147 -4.09 -4.29 18.26
C ASP A 147 -4.06 -2.83 17.78
N SER A 148 -4.59 -1.91 18.58
CA SER A 148 -4.63 -0.49 18.29
C SER A 148 -3.76 0.34 19.23
N SER A 149 -3.04 -0.31 20.17
CA SER A 149 -2.12 0.39 21.06
C SER A 149 -0.91 0.93 20.29
N GLU A 150 -0.10 1.72 20.98
CA GLU A 150 1.20 2.15 20.47
C GLU A 150 2.05 0.94 20.05
N LEU A 151 2.77 1.09 18.94
CA LEU A 151 3.59 0.03 18.37
C LEU A 151 4.85 -0.17 19.23
N ASP A 152 5.07 -1.39 19.68
CA ASP A 152 6.25 -1.78 20.44
C ASP A 152 7.45 -2.00 19.51
N GLU A 153 8.16 -0.93 19.15
CA GLU A 153 9.25 -0.97 18.18
C GLU A 153 10.32 -2.04 18.47
N ASN A 154 10.57 -2.35 19.75
CA ASN A 154 11.54 -3.37 20.14
C ASN A 154 11.10 -4.79 19.76
N ALA A 155 9.79 -5.04 19.61
CA ALA A 155 9.27 -6.32 19.15
C ALA A 155 9.23 -6.43 17.60
N TYR A 156 9.08 -5.31 16.88
CA TYR A 156 8.85 -5.33 15.43
C TYR A 156 10.09 -5.06 14.60
N LEU A 157 10.96 -4.12 15.01
CA LEU A 157 12.13 -3.73 14.20
C LEU A 157 13.11 -4.89 13.95
N PRO A 158 13.42 -5.78 14.92
CA PRO A 158 14.29 -6.93 14.66
C PRO A 158 13.74 -7.90 13.60
N LEU A 159 12.44 -7.87 13.33
CA LEU A 159 11.82 -8.75 12.33
C LEU A 159 12.11 -8.32 10.88
N LEU A 160 12.65 -7.11 10.68
CA LEU A 160 13.12 -6.66 9.36
C LEU A 160 14.32 -7.47 8.87
N ASP A 161 15.10 -8.04 9.78
CA ASP A 161 16.21 -8.94 9.46
C ASP A 161 15.73 -10.32 8.99
N GLU A 162 14.51 -10.74 9.34
CA GLU A 162 13.95 -12.06 9.04
C GLU A 162 13.24 -12.11 7.67
N PRO A 163 13.84 -12.73 6.61
CA PRO A 163 13.31 -12.63 5.24
C PRO A 163 11.84 -13.05 5.09
N GLY A 164 11.40 -14.08 5.83
CA GLY A 164 10.02 -14.59 5.77
C GLY A 164 8.97 -13.69 6.44
N LEU A 165 9.38 -12.62 7.13
CA LEU A 165 8.49 -11.73 7.88
C LEU A 165 8.44 -10.29 7.35
N ARG A 166 9.44 -9.85 6.57
CA ARG A 166 9.59 -8.45 6.10
C ARG A 166 8.29 -7.86 5.55
N GLU A 167 7.66 -8.52 4.58
CA GLU A 167 6.41 -8.04 3.95
C GLU A 167 5.22 -7.96 4.92
N ARG A 168 5.23 -8.77 6.00
CA ARG A 168 4.17 -8.77 7.01
C ARG A 168 4.37 -7.68 8.05
N VAL A 169 5.62 -7.29 8.29
CA VAL A 169 5.99 -6.29 9.31
C VAL A 169 5.87 -4.87 8.77
N LEU A 170 6.26 -4.63 7.51
CA LEU A 170 6.23 -3.28 6.91
C LEU A 170 4.88 -2.55 7.07
N PRO A 171 3.71 -3.18 6.79
CA PRO A 171 2.41 -2.52 7.00
C PRO A 171 2.14 -2.17 8.47
N MET A 172 2.69 -2.93 9.43
CA MET A 172 2.53 -2.65 10.87
C MET A 172 3.32 -1.40 11.29
N LEU A 173 4.50 -1.19 10.71
CA LEU A 173 5.36 -0.05 11.00
C LEU A 173 4.71 1.30 10.61
N ARG A 174 3.73 1.29 9.68
CA ARG A 174 2.92 2.48 9.36
C ARG A 174 2.20 3.05 10.58
N ARG A 175 1.95 2.28 11.63
CA ARG A 175 1.31 2.77 12.87
C ARG A 175 2.24 3.59 13.76
N ALA A 176 3.55 3.43 13.62
CA ALA A 176 4.52 4.20 14.39
C ALA A 176 4.64 5.63 13.86
N SER A 177 5.15 6.53 14.70
CA SER A 177 5.46 7.92 14.36
C SER A 177 6.91 8.30 14.68
N SER A 178 7.67 7.42 15.32
CA SER A 178 9.03 7.75 15.77
C SER A 178 10.03 7.81 14.62
N ILE A 179 11.10 8.58 14.84
CA ILE A 179 12.22 8.67 13.89
C ILE A 179 13.03 7.37 13.82
N ARG A 180 13.03 6.58 14.91
CA ARG A 180 13.77 5.33 15.03
C ARG A 180 13.30 4.31 13.99
N VAL A 181 11.99 4.25 13.73
CA VAL A 181 11.44 3.38 12.69
C VAL A 181 11.94 3.81 11.30
N ALA A 182 11.95 5.11 10.99
CA ALA A 182 12.47 5.61 9.72
C ALA A 182 13.96 5.28 9.54
N GLN A 183 14.77 5.48 10.58
CA GLN A 183 16.20 5.15 10.57
C GLN A 183 16.43 3.66 10.31
N SER A 184 15.70 2.79 11.01
CA SER A 184 15.80 1.34 10.79
C SER A 184 15.39 0.94 9.37
N LEU A 185 14.33 1.54 8.81
CA LEU A 185 13.94 1.30 7.42
C LEU A 185 15.01 1.76 6.42
N LEU A 186 15.64 2.91 6.66
CA LEU A 186 16.71 3.46 5.82
C LEU A 186 17.98 2.61 5.85
N GLU A 187 18.32 2.00 6.99
CA GLU A 187 19.45 1.06 7.09
C GLU A 187 19.27 -0.18 6.20
N HIS A 188 18.03 -0.65 6.05
CA HIS A 188 17.72 -1.84 5.25
C HIS A 188 17.48 -1.53 3.76
N LEU A 189 16.99 -0.33 3.46
CA LEU A 189 16.55 0.08 2.11
C LEU A 189 17.56 -0.22 0.98
N PRO A 190 18.89 0.01 1.13
CA PRO A 190 19.85 -0.29 0.07
C PRO A 190 19.91 -1.77 -0.33
N ASN A 191 19.59 -2.67 0.60
CA ASN A 191 19.69 -4.12 0.42
C ASN A 191 18.37 -4.78 -0.01
N TRP A 192 17.28 -4.01 -0.08
CA TRP A 192 15.97 -4.52 -0.50
C TRP A 192 15.66 -4.12 -1.94
N GLU A 193 14.94 -4.98 -2.66
CA GLU A 193 14.56 -4.84 -4.07
C GLU A 193 13.06 -5.10 -4.27
N GLY A 194 12.55 -4.75 -5.46
CA GLY A 194 11.16 -4.97 -5.84
C GLY A 194 10.15 -4.45 -4.82
N ARG A 195 9.15 -5.27 -4.50
CA ARG A 195 8.04 -4.91 -3.60
C ARG A 195 8.49 -4.44 -2.22
N LEU A 196 9.54 -5.02 -1.63
CA LEU A 196 10.03 -4.61 -0.32
C LEU A 196 10.58 -3.18 -0.33
N ARG A 197 11.34 -2.83 -1.37
CA ARG A 197 11.87 -1.48 -1.59
C ARG A 197 10.73 -0.48 -1.79
N GLU A 198 9.78 -0.82 -2.65
CA GLU A 198 8.61 0.02 -2.96
C GLU A 198 7.78 0.31 -1.70
N GLN A 199 7.40 -0.72 -0.94
CA GLN A 199 6.66 -0.56 0.31
C GLN A 199 7.41 0.29 1.34
N THR A 200 8.73 0.15 1.41
CA THR A 200 9.56 0.92 2.35
C THR A 200 9.59 2.40 1.97
N LEU A 201 9.77 2.71 0.68
CA LEU A 201 9.74 4.08 0.18
C LEU A 201 8.36 4.72 0.37
N GLU A 202 7.26 4.01 0.11
CA GLU A 202 5.90 4.49 0.39
C GLU A 202 5.71 4.88 1.86
N ILE A 203 6.28 4.08 2.78
CA ILE A 203 6.21 4.33 4.22
C ILE A 203 7.02 5.58 4.57
N LEU A 204 8.28 5.64 4.13
CA LEU A 204 9.18 6.77 4.40
C LEU A 204 8.65 8.10 3.84
N CYS A 205 8.06 8.07 2.63
CA CYS A 205 7.52 9.26 1.96
C CYS A 205 6.14 9.68 2.48
N GLY A 206 5.49 8.86 3.33
CA GLY A 206 4.14 9.11 3.82
C GLY A 206 4.05 10.09 5.00
N ARG A 207 5.17 10.59 5.52
CA ARG A 207 5.22 11.50 6.69
C ARG A 207 6.33 12.52 6.56
N VAL A 208 6.06 13.75 7.01
CA VAL A 208 7.02 14.87 6.92
C VAL A 208 8.34 14.52 7.59
N ALA A 209 8.32 14.02 8.83
CA ALA A 209 9.54 13.68 9.57
C ALA A 209 10.35 12.56 8.87
N TRP A 210 9.70 11.55 8.32
CA TRP A 210 10.37 10.40 7.70
C TRP A 210 10.87 10.70 6.30
N ALA A 211 10.11 11.50 5.54
CA ALA A 211 10.54 12.01 4.25
C ALA A 211 11.80 12.85 4.42
N ASN A 212 11.87 13.70 5.45
CA ASN A 212 13.08 14.46 5.79
C ASN A 212 14.28 13.56 6.12
N GLU A 213 14.10 12.42 6.80
CA GLU A 213 15.20 11.45 7.00
C GLU A 213 15.66 10.81 5.69
N LEU A 214 14.72 10.46 4.80
CA LEU A 214 15.05 9.92 3.48
C LEU A 214 15.81 10.94 2.63
N LEU A 215 15.38 12.20 2.60
CA LEU A 215 16.09 13.27 1.90
C LEU A 215 17.50 13.48 2.47
N THR A 216 17.64 13.46 3.80
CA THR A 216 18.96 13.50 4.46
C THR A 216 19.83 12.32 4.05
N ALA A 217 19.27 11.11 3.98
CA ALA A 217 20.01 9.93 3.53
C ALA A 217 20.43 9.99 2.06
N ILE A 218 19.68 10.69 1.21
CA ILE A 218 20.05 10.95 -0.18
C ILE A 218 21.15 12.02 -0.26
N GLU A 219 21.04 13.10 0.53
CA GLU A 219 22.07 14.16 0.63
C GLU A 219 23.41 13.61 1.13
N ASP A 220 23.37 12.67 2.08
CA ASP A 220 24.54 11.97 2.63
C ASP A 220 25.06 10.83 1.73
N GLU A 221 24.49 10.64 0.53
CA GLU A 221 24.83 9.56 -0.42
C GLU A 221 24.66 8.12 0.14
N ARG A 222 23.95 7.95 1.26
CA ARG A 222 23.64 6.63 1.85
C ARG A 222 22.53 5.91 1.08
N VAL A 223 21.68 6.65 0.38
CA VAL A 223 20.59 6.15 -0.46
C VAL A 223 20.69 6.80 -1.84
N SER A 224 20.59 6.00 -2.91
CA SER A 224 20.64 6.55 -4.27
C SER A 224 19.47 7.51 -4.54
N ARG A 225 19.78 8.68 -5.11
CA ARG A 225 18.78 9.67 -5.58
C ARG A 225 17.80 9.06 -6.58
N GLU A 226 18.20 8.05 -7.35
CA GLU A 226 17.35 7.39 -8.35
C GLU A 226 16.13 6.68 -7.74
N LEU A 227 16.19 6.36 -6.43
CA LEU A 227 15.07 5.75 -5.71
C LEU A 227 13.96 6.76 -5.41
N LEU A 228 14.29 8.04 -5.29
CA LEU A 228 13.30 9.09 -5.29
C LEU A 228 12.77 9.17 -6.73
N THR A 229 11.51 8.84 -6.93
CA THR A 229 10.87 8.94 -8.25
C THR A 229 9.89 10.11 -8.23
N ALA A 230 9.35 10.47 -9.39
CA ALA A 230 8.31 11.49 -9.46
C ALA A 230 7.08 11.13 -8.58
N TYR A 231 6.78 9.83 -8.40
CA TYR A 231 5.73 9.35 -7.48
C TYR A 231 6.01 9.78 -6.04
N TYR A 232 7.19 9.42 -5.53
CA TYR A 232 7.58 9.70 -4.15
C TYR A 232 7.77 11.20 -3.91
N ALA A 233 8.29 11.93 -4.89
CA ALA A 233 8.35 13.39 -4.83
C ALA A 233 6.95 14.03 -4.74
N ARG A 234 5.97 13.56 -5.53
CA ARG A 234 4.58 14.01 -5.41
C ARG A 234 3.95 13.62 -4.08
N GLN A 235 4.20 12.40 -3.60
CA GLN A 235 3.70 11.94 -2.30
C GLN A 235 4.25 12.81 -1.17
N MET A 236 5.53 13.17 -1.19
CA MET A 236 6.12 14.10 -0.24
C MET A 236 5.51 15.50 -0.37
N ALA A 237 5.34 16.00 -1.60
CA ALA A 237 4.77 17.31 -1.85
C ALA A 237 3.30 17.44 -1.37
N SER A 238 2.52 16.36 -1.49
CA SER A 238 1.12 16.34 -1.02
C SER A 238 0.98 16.38 0.51
N LEU A 239 2.08 16.21 1.26
CA LEU A 239 2.09 16.41 2.71
C LEU A 239 1.94 17.90 3.09
N GLY A 240 2.17 18.82 2.15
CA GLY A 240 1.90 20.25 2.34
C GLY A 240 2.83 20.95 3.33
N ASP A 241 4.04 20.43 3.55
CA ASP A 241 5.05 21.04 4.42
C ASP A 241 6.06 21.86 3.62
N ASP A 242 6.13 23.16 3.86
CA ASP A 242 6.97 24.09 3.10
C ASP A 242 8.46 23.75 3.21
N GLY A 243 8.95 23.39 4.41
CA GLY A 243 10.34 23.05 4.64
C GLY A 243 10.76 21.76 3.91
N LEU A 244 9.90 20.74 3.94
CA LEU A 244 10.09 19.52 3.15
C LEU A 244 10.09 19.82 1.65
N ASN A 245 9.18 20.66 1.18
CA ASN A 245 9.07 21.02 -0.24
C ASN A 245 10.29 21.78 -0.73
N GLU A 246 10.85 22.69 0.06
CA GLU A 246 12.10 23.39 -0.27
C GLU A 246 13.28 22.41 -0.40
N ARG A 247 13.44 21.48 0.57
CA ARG A 247 14.49 20.45 0.51
C ARG A 247 14.31 19.51 -0.68
N LEU A 248 13.08 19.04 -0.88
CA LEU A 248 12.73 18.17 -1.99
C LEU A 248 13.01 18.87 -3.32
N ALA A 249 12.70 20.16 -3.46
CA ALA A 249 13.00 20.92 -4.69
C ALA A 249 14.51 21.05 -4.93
N SER A 250 15.31 21.24 -3.88
CA SER A 250 16.77 21.27 -3.98
C SER A 250 17.35 19.96 -4.52
N ILE A 251 16.85 18.81 -4.05
CA ILE A 251 17.34 17.47 -4.45
C ILE A 251 16.75 17.03 -5.80
N TRP A 252 15.42 17.09 -5.93
CA TRP A 252 14.69 16.54 -7.06
C TRP A 252 14.68 17.47 -8.27
N GLY A 253 14.47 18.77 -8.05
CA GLY A 253 14.23 19.76 -9.11
C GLY A 253 12.90 20.47 -8.91
N ARG A 254 12.17 20.73 -9.99
CA ARG A 254 10.96 21.54 -9.93
C ARG A 254 9.78 20.73 -9.37
N LEU A 255 9.15 21.27 -8.33
CA LEU A 255 7.88 20.83 -7.78
C LEU A 255 6.79 21.81 -8.21
N GLY A 256 5.85 21.33 -9.00
CA GLY A 256 4.56 21.95 -9.27
C GLY A 256 3.43 21.10 -8.68
N SER A 257 2.22 21.63 -8.73
CA SER A 257 0.99 20.88 -8.41
C SER A 257 0.16 20.75 -9.67
N SER A 258 -0.47 19.59 -9.84
CA SER A 258 -1.46 19.40 -10.89
C SER A 258 -2.71 20.21 -10.61
N SER A 259 -3.32 20.77 -11.65
CA SER A 259 -4.61 21.43 -11.53
C SER A 259 -5.70 20.44 -11.10
N GLU A 260 -6.76 20.94 -10.46
CA GLU A 260 -7.91 20.10 -10.06
C GLU A 260 -8.49 19.33 -11.25
N GLU A 261 -8.50 19.94 -12.44
CA GLU A 261 -8.94 19.30 -13.69
C GLU A 261 -8.06 18.10 -14.07
N LYS A 262 -6.73 18.25 -14.00
CA LYS A 262 -5.78 17.16 -14.31
C LYS A 262 -5.90 16.03 -13.27
N LEU A 263 -6.07 16.37 -11.99
CA LEU A 263 -6.30 15.38 -10.93
C LEU A 263 -7.61 14.60 -11.15
N ALA A 264 -8.68 15.29 -11.54
CA ALA A 264 -9.95 14.64 -11.87
C ALA A 264 -9.83 13.69 -13.07
N GLU A 265 -9.08 14.07 -14.11
CA GLU A 265 -8.84 13.21 -15.27
C GLU A 265 -7.99 11.98 -14.93
N ILE A 266 -6.96 12.14 -14.08
CA ILE A 266 -6.15 11.03 -13.57
C ILE A 266 -7.07 10.02 -12.85
N GLU A 267 -7.91 10.49 -11.93
CA GLU A 267 -8.79 9.60 -11.17
C GLU A 267 -9.85 8.93 -12.04
N ARG A 268 -10.40 9.66 -13.03
CA ARG A 268 -11.34 9.12 -14.01
C ARG A 268 -10.70 7.98 -14.81
N LEU A 269 -9.49 8.18 -15.33
CA LEU A 269 -8.78 7.16 -16.12
C LEU A 269 -8.30 5.99 -15.28
N ALA A 270 -7.86 6.23 -14.04
CA ALA A 270 -7.48 5.16 -13.11
C ALA A 270 -8.68 4.27 -12.75
N THR A 271 -9.83 4.88 -12.46
CA THR A 271 -11.09 4.15 -12.21
C THR A 271 -11.49 3.36 -13.45
N ALA A 272 -11.49 3.98 -14.63
CA ALA A 272 -11.82 3.32 -15.88
C ALA A 272 -10.87 2.14 -16.19
N TYR A 273 -9.58 2.26 -15.86
CA TYR A 273 -8.60 1.17 -15.98
C TYR A 273 -8.89 0.01 -15.02
N THR A 274 -9.26 0.31 -13.77
CA THR A 274 -9.54 -0.72 -12.74
C THR A 274 -10.85 -1.44 -13.01
N GLU A 275 -11.90 -0.73 -13.44
CA GLU A 275 -13.22 -1.30 -13.75
C GLU A 275 -13.28 -2.01 -15.11
N ALA A 276 -12.33 -1.68 -16.00
CA ALA A 276 -12.21 -2.23 -17.34
C ALA A 276 -12.03 -3.76 -17.35
N PRO A 277 -13.01 -4.53 -17.88
CA PRO A 277 -12.87 -5.98 -18.02
C PRO A 277 -11.62 -6.34 -18.82
N LEU A 278 -10.92 -7.41 -18.43
CA LEU A 278 -9.69 -7.83 -19.12
C LEU A 278 -9.92 -8.10 -20.62
N TRP A 279 -11.10 -8.59 -21.00
CA TRP A 279 -11.48 -8.90 -22.39
C TRP A 279 -11.96 -7.68 -23.19
N ALA A 280 -12.18 -6.53 -22.57
CA ALA A 280 -12.69 -5.34 -23.25
C ALA A 280 -11.61 -4.58 -24.04
N TYR A 281 -10.34 -4.96 -23.91
CA TYR A 281 -9.19 -4.24 -24.46
C TYR A 281 -8.16 -5.23 -25.02
N ASP A 282 -7.48 -4.84 -26.10
CA ASP A 282 -6.44 -5.64 -26.74
C ASP A 282 -5.04 -5.11 -26.37
N GLN A 283 -4.23 -5.93 -25.71
CA GLN A 283 -2.87 -5.57 -25.31
C GLN A 283 -1.94 -5.34 -26.52
N GLY A 284 -2.18 -6.05 -27.63
CA GLY A 284 -1.49 -5.84 -28.90
C GLY A 284 -1.81 -4.49 -29.53
N ALA A 285 -3.03 -3.98 -29.37
CA ALA A 285 -3.40 -2.62 -29.79
C ALA A 285 -2.71 -1.55 -28.93
N GLY A 286 -2.55 -1.78 -27.63
CA GLY A 286 -1.80 -0.89 -26.75
C GLY A 286 -0.36 -0.65 -27.19
N ARG A 287 0.31 -1.67 -27.75
CA ARG A 287 1.65 -1.54 -28.34
C ARG A 287 1.68 -0.57 -29.51
N VAL A 288 0.63 -0.54 -30.34
CA VAL A 288 0.53 0.37 -31.49
C VAL A 288 0.42 1.82 -31.01
N HIS A 289 -0.40 2.07 -29.98
CA HIS A 289 -0.53 3.40 -29.36
C HIS A 289 0.79 3.86 -28.74
N PHE A 290 1.50 2.95 -28.06
CA PHE A 290 2.84 3.21 -27.53
C PHE A 290 3.84 3.60 -28.64
N GLN A 291 3.83 2.87 -29.75
CA GLN A 291 4.70 3.13 -30.88
C GLN A 291 4.42 4.48 -31.54
N LYS A 292 3.16 4.90 -31.57
CA LYS A 292 2.75 6.19 -32.12
C LYS A 292 3.12 7.37 -31.22
N LEU A 293 2.99 7.21 -29.89
CA LEU A 293 3.03 8.33 -28.95
C LEU A 293 4.29 8.36 -28.08
N CYS A 294 4.75 7.21 -27.61
CA CYS A 294 5.80 7.13 -26.58
C CYS A 294 7.16 6.74 -27.16
N ALA A 295 7.19 5.89 -28.20
CA ALA A 295 8.42 5.26 -28.71
C ALA A 295 9.45 6.23 -29.33
N ASN A 296 9.04 7.47 -29.62
CA ASN A 296 9.98 8.51 -30.07
C ASN A 296 10.96 8.90 -28.95
N CYS A 297 10.49 8.89 -27.70
CA CYS A 297 11.25 9.33 -26.53
C CYS A 297 11.58 8.21 -25.55
N HIS A 298 10.86 7.09 -25.58
CA HIS A 298 11.01 5.99 -24.62
C HIS A 298 11.27 4.66 -25.31
N THR A 299 11.95 3.76 -24.62
CA THR A 299 12.13 2.37 -25.02
C THR A 299 11.29 1.46 -24.14
N ALA A 300 10.70 0.43 -24.76
CA ALA A 300 9.97 -0.62 -24.04
C ALA A 300 10.89 -1.76 -23.54
N THR A 301 12.11 -1.86 -24.09
CA THR A 301 13.14 -2.87 -23.77
C THR A 301 14.54 -2.27 -23.93
N GLU A 302 15.59 -2.92 -23.40
CA GLU A 302 17.01 -2.49 -23.48
C GLU A 302 17.57 -2.32 -24.91
N THR A 303 17.21 -1.23 -25.60
CA THR A 303 17.89 -0.83 -26.83
C THR A 303 17.96 0.70 -26.97
N GLN A 304 19.19 1.22 -26.93
CA GLN A 304 19.59 2.61 -27.14
C GLN A 304 19.05 3.65 -26.14
N ALA A 305 19.95 4.56 -25.72
CA ALA A 305 19.60 5.71 -24.89
C ALA A 305 18.67 6.66 -25.67
N ARG A 306 17.50 6.96 -25.10
CA ARG A 306 16.56 7.96 -25.61
C ARG A 306 16.54 9.19 -24.70
N ILE A 307 15.66 10.15 -25.00
CA ILE A 307 15.48 11.36 -24.18
C ILE A 307 14.74 11.04 -22.88
N GLY A 308 13.72 10.20 -22.96
CA GLY A 308 12.99 9.70 -21.80
C GLY A 308 13.66 8.45 -21.22
N PRO A 309 13.37 8.14 -19.96
CA PRO A 309 13.83 6.91 -19.33
C PRO A 309 13.25 5.67 -20.04
N GLN A 310 13.89 4.52 -19.85
CA GLN A 310 13.30 3.25 -20.24
C GLN A 310 12.02 2.98 -19.44
N LEU A 311 11.04 2.33 -20.08
CA LEU A 311 9.73 2.05 -19.48
C LEU A 311 9.53 0.59 -19.11
N GLU A 312 10.54 -0.27 -19.29
CA GLU A 312 10.52 -1.63 -18.76
C GLU A 312 10.37 -1.62 -17.24
N GLY A 313 9.45 -2.42 -16.71
CA GLY A 313 9.08 -2.49 -15.30
C GLY A 313 8.27 -1.29 -14.80
N THR A 314 7.91 -0.31 -15.65
CA THR A 314 7.15 0.85 -15.18
C THR A 314 5.77 0.48 -14.64
N GLY A 315 5.21 -0.67 -15.05
CA GLY A 315 3.94 -1.17 -14.55
C GLY A 315 3.96 -1.52 -13.06
N SER A 316 5.12 -1.86 -12.48
CA SER A 316 5.22 -2.17 -11.05
C SER A 316 4.88 -0.96 -10.16
N LYS A 317 5.09 0.25 -10.69
CA LYS A 317 4.82 1.53 -10.02
C LYS A 317 3.33 1.89 -10.00
N GLY A 318 2.47 1.12 -10.65
CA GLY A 318 1.01 1.30 -10.65
C GLY A 318 0.49 2.29 -11.68
N VAL A 319 -0.83 2.22 -11.93
CA VAL A 319 -1.49 3.02 -12.99
C VAL A 319 -1.50 4.51 -12.69
N HIS A 320 -1.68 4.90 -11.42
CA HIS A 320 -1.64 6.31 -11.00
C HIS A 320 -0.29 6.94 -11.30
N TYR A 321 0.83 6.24 -11.07
CA TYR A 321 2.15 6.75 -11.43
C TYR A 321 2.26 7.08 -12.92
N ILE A 322 1.80 6.18 -13.78
CA ILE A 322 1.86 6.39 -15.24
C ILE A 322 0.98 7.58 -15.61
N LEU A 323 -0.26 7.61 -15.12
CA LEU A 323 -1.22 8.67 -15.43
C LEU A 323 -0.75 10.05 -14.97
N GLU A 324 -0.19 10.16 -13.76
CA GLU A 324 0.34 11.42 -13.25
C GLU A 324 1.46 11.98 -14.15
N ASN A 325 2.36 11.13 -14.65
CA ASN A 325 3.44 11.58 -15.54
C ASN A 325 2.97 11.84 -16.97
N VAL A 326 1.91 11.17 -17.43
CA VAL A 326 1.39 11.30 -18.79
C VAL A 326 0.40 12.47 -18.92
N ILE A 327 -0.47 12.66 -17.94
CA ILE A 327 -1.46 13.75 -17.91
C ILE A 327 -0.81 15.06 -17.50
N ASP A 328 0.13 15.02 -16.55
CA ASP A 328 0.82 16.21 -16.08
C ASP A 328 2.34 16.04 -15.98
N PRO A 329 3.04 15.92 -17.11
CA PRO A 329 4.50 15.80 -17.13
C PRO A 329 5.21 17.00 -16.51
N ASN A 330 4.54 18.16 -16.38
CA ASN A 330 5.08 19.39 -15.82
C ASN A 330 4.86 19.52 -14.30
N ALA A 331 3.99 18.70 -13.70
CA ALA A 331 3.73 18.74 -12.27
C ALA A 331 5.00 18.50 -11.47
N VAL A 332 5.81 17.51 -11.84
CA VAL A 332 7.06 17.20 -11.14
C VAL A 332 8.11 16.81 -12.16
N VAL A 333 9.10 17.68 -12.35
CA VAL A 333 10.14 17.51 -13.36
C VAL A 333 11.49 17.30 -12.67
N GLY A 334 11.97 16.05 -12.68
CA GLY A 334 13.31 15.73 -12.22
C GLY A 334 14.36 16.48 -13.03
N LYS A 335 15.44 16.96 -12.38
CA LYS A 335 16.50 17.76 -13.05
C LYS A 335 16.99 17.12 -14.34
N ASP A 336 17.13 15.80 -14.34
CA ASP A 336 17.66 15.00 -15.45
C ASP A 336 16.72 14.95 -16.67
N PHE A 337 15.50 15.50 -16.55
CA PHE A 337 14.50 15.58 -17.63
C PHE A 337 14.01 17.01 -17.89
N GLN A 338 14.64 18.01 -17.27
CA GLN A 338 14.31 19.41 -17.51
C GLN A 338 14.80 19.83 -18.90
N ALA A 339 13.89 20.34 -19.72
CA ALA A 339 14.27 20.91 -21.00
C ALA A 339 15.16 22.14 -20.75
N THR A 340 16.30 22.20 -21.41
CA THR A 340 17.23 23.32 -21.37
C THR A 340 17.32 23.92 -22.77
N ILE A 341 17.27 25.25 -22.82
CA ILE A 341 17.45 26.05 -24.02
C ILE A 341 18.85 26.64 -23.96
N ILE A 342 19.68 26.31 -24.94
CA ILE A 342 21.03 26.84 -25.14
C ILE A 342 21.00 27.73 -26.38
N GLU A 343 21.30 29.01 -26.20
CA GLU A 343 21.54 29.97 -27.28
C GLU A 343 23.04 30.08 -27.51
N THR A 344 23.49 29.79 -28.73
CA THR A 344 24.91 29.92 -29.11
C THR A 344 25.24 31.36 -29.50
N ILE A 345 26.52 31.73 -29.45
CA ILE A 345 27.02 33.05 -29.85
C ILE A 345 26.70 33.37 -31.33
N GLU A 346 26.57 32.34 -32.16
CA GLU A 346 26.14 32.46 -33.57
C GLU A 346 24.62 32.67 -33.74
N GLY A 347 23.87 32.74 -32.64
CA GLY A 347 22.43 32.98 -32.62
C GLY A 347 21.57 31.72 -32.83
N ARG A 348 22.15 30.51 -32.70
CA ARG A 348 21.40 29.25 -32.80
C ARG A 348 20.82 28.88 -31.45
N ALA A 349 19.51 28.59 -31.39
CA ALA A 349 18.87 28.05 -30.18
C ALA A 349 18.71 26.53 -30.28
N VAL A 350 19.17 25.81 -29.25
CA VAL A 350 19.06 24.36 -29.12
C VAL A 350 18.24 24.05 -27.89
N THR A 351 17.17 23.27 -28.05
CA THR A 351 16.32 22.83 -26.93
C THR A 351 16.43 21.32 -26.77
N GLY A 352 16.78 20.87 -25.58
CA GLY A 352 17.05 19.46 -25.30
C GLY A 352 17.23 19.19 -23.82
N VAL A 353 17.56 17.96 -23.48
CA VAL A 353 17.94 17.54 -22.12
C VAL A 353 19.45 17.41 -22.07
N ILE A 354 20.10 17.99 -21.05
CA ILE A 354 21.54 17.83 -20.85
C ILE A 354 21.79 16.41 -20.35
N VAL A 355 22.60 15.63 -21.09
CA VAL A 355 22.90 14.23 -20.76
C VAL A 355 24.33 14.04 -20.28
N ASP A 356 25.22 15.00 -20.54
CA ASP A 356 26.58 15.05 -20.02
C ASP A 356 27.09 16.51 -20.07
N GLU A 357 27.91 16.93 -19.11
CA GLU A 357 28.52 18.26 -19.07
C GLU A 357 29.90 18.17 -18.40
N ASN A 358 30.89 18.78 -19.04
CA ASN A 358 32.23 18.97 -18.48
C ASN A 358 32.72 20.40 -18.72
N GLU A 359 33.94 20.71 -18.27
CA GLU A 359 34.49 22.08 -18.33
C GLU A 359 34.58 22.68 -19.74
N THR A 360 34.58 21.84 -20.79
CA THR A 360 34.82 22.27 -22.17
C THR A 360 33.60 22.10 -23.08
N ALA A 361 32.65 21.22 -22.75
CA ALA A 361 31.47 20.99 -23.58
C ALA A 361 30.24 20.54 -22.79
N VAL A 362 29.08 20.89 -23.33
CA VAL A 362 27.76 20.42 -22.92
C VAL A 362 27.22 19.46 -23.98
N THR A 363 26.86 18.24 -23.60
CA THR A 363 26.17 17.29 -24.47
C THR A 363 24.67 17.39 -24.23
N ILE A 364 23.95 17.86 -25.24
CA ILE A 364 22.51 18.05 -25.20
C ILE A 364 21.81 17.06 -26.14
N ARG A 365 20.77 16.38 -25.64
CA ARG A 365 19.94 15.49 -26.43
C ARG A 365 18.64 16.19 -26.80
N THR A 366 18.42 16.40 -28.09
CA THR A 366 17.20 17.00 -28.66
C THR A 366 16.22 15.89 -29.05
N SER A 367 15.04 16.27 -29.56
CA SER A 367 14.02 15.34 -30.07
C SER A 367 14.51 14.42 -31.19
N THR A 368 15.57 14.81 -31.91
CA THR A 368 16.07 14.09 -33.09
C THR A 368 17.50 13.59 -32.92
N ASP A 369 18.36 14.36 -32.23
CA ASP A 369 19.81 14.16 -32.27
C ASP A 369 20.44 14.36 -30.89
N THR A 370 21.69 13.91 -30.75
CA THR A 370 22.56 14.28 -29.62
C THR A 370 23.65 15.20 -30.16
N GLU A 371 23.77 16.39 -29.59
CA GLU A 371 24.72 17.41 -29.99
C GLU A 371 25.70 17.70 -28.85
N VAL A 372 26.96 17.95 -29.22
CA VAL A 372 28.00 18.42 -28.29
C VAL A 372 28.25 19.88 -28.62
N ILE A 373 28.01 20.77 -27.65
CA ILE A 373 28.16 22.21 -27.78
C ILE A 373 29.33 22.64 -26.89
N PRO A 374 30.42 23.19 -27.44
CA PRO A 374 31.50 23.76 -26.64
C PRO A 374 30.98 24.85 -25.69
N VAL A 375 31.46 24.87 -24.45
CA VAL A 375 31.03 25.87 -23.45
C VAL A 375 31.31 27.28 -23.94
N ASP A 376 32.43 27.48 -24.65
CA ASP A 376 32.84 28.76 -25.22
C ASP A 376 31.90 29.26 -26.34
N ASP A 377 31.07 28.39 -26.92
CA ASP A 377 30.12 28.75 -27.97
C ASP A 377 28.73 29.12 -27.40
N ILE A 378 28.54 29.01 -26.07
CA ILE A 378 27.26 29.28 -25.40
C ILE A 378 27.19 30.75 -25.00
N ASP A 379 26.23 31.48 -25.57
CA ASP A 379 25.93 32.86 -25.17
C ASP A 379 25.01 32.89 -23.95
N ARG A 380 23.95 32.09 -23.99
CA ARG A 380 22.95 32.02 -22.91
C ARG A 380 22.41 30.61 -22.73
N ARG A 381 22.15 30.25 -21.46
CA ARG A 381 21.38 29.06 -21.11
C ARG A 381 20.18 29.40 -20.24
N ALA A 382 19.07 28.72 -20.48
CA ALA A 382 17.87 28.84 -19.67
C ALA A 382 17.22 27.46 -19.48
N VAL A 383 16.91 27.12 -18.23
CA VAL A 383 16.09 25.94 -17.93
C VAL A 383 14.63 26.29 -18.22
N SER A 384 13.99 25.51 -19.08
CA SER A 384 12.58 25.64 -19.41
C SER A 384 11.72 25.37 -18.19
N PRO A 385 10.61 26.10 -18.02
CA PRO A 385 9.63 25.76 -17.00
C PRO A 385 8.94 24.40 -17.26
N ASN A 386 9.04 23.86 -18.46
CA ASN A 386 8.33 22.67 -18.90
C ASN A 386 9.26 21.45 -19.00
N SER A 387 8.71 20.28 -18.69
CA SER A 387 9.23 18.97 -19.03
C SER A 387 9.47 18.85 -20.53
N PHE A 388 10.44 18.01 -20.89
CA PHE A 388 10.63 17.63 -22.29
C PHE A 388 9.49 16.71 -22.78
N MET A 389 8.78 16.03 -21.88
CA MET A 389 7.60 15.27 -22.22
C MET A 389 6.41 16.22 -22.48
N PRO A 390 5.75 16.16 -23.65
CA PRO A 390 4.67 17.07 -24.00
C PRO A 390 3.38 16.77 -23.22
N GLU A 391 2.67 17.81 -22.83
CA GLU A 391 1.28 17.68 -22.36
C GLU A 391 0.34 17.29 -23.51
N GLY A 392 -0.83 16.75 -23.17
CA GLY A 392 -1.87 16.42 -24.16
C GLY A 392 -1.55 15.21 -25.04
N ILE A 393 -0.54 14.40 -24.71
CA ILE A 393 -0.11 13.26 -25.53
C ILE A 393 -1.21 12.21 -25.73
N LEU A 394 -2.20 12.17 -24.82
CA LEU A 394 -3.36 11.27 -24.89
C LEU A 394 -4.58 11.86 -25.62
N GLU A 395 -4.58 13.15 -25.96
CA GLU A 395 -5.70 13.80 -26.66
C GLU A 395 -6.07 13.12 -27.99
N PRO A 396 -5.11 12.62 -28.79
CA PRO A 396 -5.44 11.91 -30.03
C PRO A 396 -6.10 10.54 -29.83
N LEU A 397 -6.14 10.03 -28.59
CA LEU A 397 -6.72 8.72 -28.25
C LEU A 397 -8.10 8.90 -27.64
N ASN A 398 -9.04 8.05 -28.07
CA ASN A 398 -10.33 7.91 -27.39
C ASN A 398 -10.20 7.09 -26.09
N ASP A 399 -11.24 7.06 -25.25
CA ASP A 399 -11.20 6.38 -23.95
C ASP A 399 -10.77 4.91 -24.05
N ARG A 400 -11.20 4.18 -25.08
CA ARG A 400 -10.79 2.79 -25.26
C ARG A 400 -9.29 2.68 -25.53
N GLU A 401 -8.79 3.49 -26.45
CA GLU A 401 -7.39 3.50 -26.85
C GLU A 401 -6.47 3.92 -25.69
N ARG A 402 -6.91 4.85 -24.83
CA ARG A 402 -6.21 5.24 -23.60
C ARG A 402 -6.04 4.05 -22.66
N ILE A 403 -7.10 3.27 -22.41
CA ILE A 403 -7.00 2.09 -21.56
C ILE A 403 -6.14 0.99 -22.21
N GLU A 404 -6.20 0.79 -23.53
CA GLU A 404 -5.32 -0.14 -24.25
C GLU A 404 -3.84 0.24 -24.06
N LEU A 405 -3.50 1.53 -24.20
CA LEU A 405 -2.15 2.04 -23.93
C LEU A 405 -1.74 1.81 -22.46
N LEU A 406 -2.61 2.14 -21.49
CA LEU A 406 -2.32 1.93 -20.07
C LEU A 406 -2.09 0.46 -19.75
N LYS A 407 -2.90 -0.46 -20.31
CA LYS A 407 -2.69 -1.90 -20.14
C LYS A 407 -1.36 -2.38 -20.72
N TYR A 408 -0.93 -1.81 -21.84
CA TYR A 408 0.38 -2.11 -22.39
C TYR A 408 1.50 -1.60 -21.49
N LEU A 409 1.46 -0.33 -21.07
CA LEU A 409 2.45 0.27 -20.17
C LEU A 409 2.51 -0.43 -18.80
N MET A 410 1.37 -0.90 -18.28
CA MET A 410 1.29 -1.68 -17.05
C MET A 410 1.85 -3.11 -17.20
N GLY A 411 1.97 -3.61 -18.43
CA GLY A 411 2.54 -4.90 -18.76
C GLY A 411 4.00 -4.85 -19.22
N LEU A 412 4.59 -3.65 -19.29
CA LEU A 412 6.04 -3.44 -19.41
C LEU A 412 6.68 -3.56 -18.03
#